data_AF-A0A1W9Z744-F1
#
_entry.id   AF-A0A1W9Z744-F1
#
_cell.length_a   1.000
_cell.length_b   1.000
_cell.length_c   1.000
_cell.angle_alpha   90.00
_cell.angle_beta   90.00
_cell.angle_gamma   90.00
#
_symmetry.space_group_name_H-M   'P 1'
#
loop_
_entity.id
_entity.type
_entity.pdbx_description
1 polymer ?
#
loop_
_entity_poly.entity_id
_entity_poly.type
_entity_poly.pdbx_seq_one_letter_code
_entity_poly.pdbx_strand_id
1 'polypeptide(L)' 'MTMATDEVLTAGEVSRMTGIPVSTLHDWAAKRERGIQSPGPNHCKLSSRHRRWMRADVVEWLAASRC' A
#
# COMPACT_ATOMS: atom_id res chain seq x y z
N MET A 1 5.58 -18.64 15.61
CA MET A 1 5.39 -17.22 15.24
C MET A 1 6.20 -16.98 13.98
N THR A 2 5.61 -17.21 12.82
CA THR A 2 6.34 -17.17 11.54
C THR A 2 6.65 -15.71 11.23
N MET A 3 7.93 -15.34 11.23
CA MET A 3 8.35 -14.00 10.80
C MET A 3 7.94 -13.85 9.34
N ALA A 4 6.85 -13.11 9.09
CA ALA A 4 6.47 -12.74 7.75
C ALA A 4 7.59 -11.87 7.21
N THR A 5 8.32 -12.43 6.25
CA THR A 5 9.35 -11.76 5.47
C THR A 5 8.90 -10.36 5.08
N ASP A 6 9.79 -9.40 5.27
CA ASP A 6 9.73 -8.00 4.87
C ASP A 6 9.56 -7.88 3.35
N GLU A 7 8.40 -8.30 2.84
CA GLU A 7 8.14 -8.42 1.41
C GLU A 7 7.62 -7.09 0.88
N VAL A 8 8.42 -6.48 0.00
CA VAL A 8 8.15 -5.20 -0.62
C VAL A 8 7.34 -5.40 -1.91
N LEU A 9 6.06 -5.08 -1.85
CA LEU A 9 5.10 -5.28 -2.94
C LEU A 9 5.09 -4.10 -3.93
N THR A 10 4.90 -4.45 -5.20
CA THR A 10 4.52 -3.53 -6.28
C THR A 10 3.04 -3.16 -6.20
N ALA A 11 2.66 -2.05 -6.85
CA ALA A 11 1.24 -1.66 -6.92
C ALA A 11 0.35 -2.76 -7.53
N GLY A 12 0.87 -3.52 -8.50
CA GLY A 12 0.15 -4.64 -9.12
C GLY A 12 -0.10 -5.80 -8.15
N GLU A 13 0.85 -6.12 -7.28
CA GLU A 13 0.68 -7.14 -6.24
C GLU A 13 -0.33 -6.71 -5.19
N VAL A 14 -0.24 -5.46 -4.72
CA VAL A 14 -1.21 -4.88 -3.79
C VAL A 14 -2.61 -4.86 -4.40
N SER A 15 -2.71 -4.52 -5.69
CA SER A 15 -3.98 -4.53 -6.43
C SER A 15 -4.60 -5.94 -6.45
N ARG A 16 -3.81 -6.98 -6.71
CA ARG A 16 -4.28 -8.37 -6.64
C ARG A 16 -4.71 -8.80 -5.24
N MET A 17 -4.03 -8.33 -4.19
CA MET A 17 -4.36 -8.67 -2.80
C MET A 17 -5.61 -7.96 -2.28
N THR A 18 -5.80 -6.70 -2.68
CA THR A 18 -6.83 -5.81 -2.12
C THR A 18 -8.07 -5.68 -3.01
N GLY A 19 -7.95 -6.00 -4.31
CA GLY A 19 -8.96 -5.71 -5.33
C GLY A 19 -8.99 -4.24 -5.76
N ILE A 20 -8.16 -3.37 -5.17
CA ILE A 20 -8.13 -1.94 -5.51
C ILE A 20 -7.34 -1.72 -6.81
N PRO A 21 -7.83 -0.91 -7.75
CA PRO A 21 -7.08 -0.60 -8.96
C PRO A 21 -5.72 0.05 -8.68
N VAL A 22 -4.71 -0.29 -9.49
CA VAL A 22 -3.36 0.29 -9.40
C VAL A 22 -3.38 1.82 -9.45
N SER A 23 -4.23 2.41 -10.29
CA SER A 23 -4.41 3.86 -10.38
C SER A 23 -4.87 4.46 -9.06
N THR A 24 -5.86 3.87 -8.41
CA THR A 24 -6.36 4.30 -7.10
C THR A 24 -5.28 4.21 -6.02
N LEU A 25 -4.47 3.15 -6.01
CA LEU A 25 -3.34 3.03 -5.09
C LEU A 25 -2.30 4.14 -5.30
N HIS A 26 -2.01 4.50 -6.54
CA HIS A 26 -1.12 5.62 -6.85
C HIS A 26 -1.70 6.97 -6.46
N ASP A 27 -2.99 7.19 -6.68
CA ASP A 27 -3.68 8.41 -6.28
C ASP A 27 -3.66 8.58 -4.76
N TRP A 28 -3.91 7.52 -4.02
CA TRP A 28 -3.86 7.52 -2.56
C TRP A 28 -2.46 7.82 -2.03
N ALA A 29 -1.45 7.18 -2.61
CA ALA A 29 -0.07 7.44 -2.25
C ALA A 29 0.34 8.88 -2.59
N ALA A 30 -0.07 9.41 -3.75
CA ALA A 30 0.19 10.80 -4.14
C ALA A 30 -0.50 11.81 -3.21
N LYS A 31 -1.73 11.52 -2.76
CA LYS A 31 -2.43 12.34 -1.75
C LYS A 31 -1.66 12.36 -0.43
N ARG A 32 -1.24 11.19 0.07
CA ARG A 32 -0.46 11.10 1.32
C ARG A 32 0.90 11.81 1.22
N GLU A 33 1.59 11.73 0.09
CA GLU A 33 2.83 12.49 -0.17
C GLU A 33 2.64 14.01 -0.11
N ARG A 34 1.41 14.50 -0.34
CA ARG A 34 1.04 15.91 -0.23
C ARG A 34 0.48 16.27 1.16
N GLY A 35 0.56 15.35 2.13
CA GLY A 35 0.02 15.54 3.48
C GLY A 35 -1.51 15.39 3.57
N ILE A 36 -2.17 14.93 2.49
CA ILE A 36 -3.62 14.73 2.48
C ILE A 36 -3.91 13.33 3.02
N GLN A 37 -4.82 13.22 3.99
CA GLN A 37 -5.26 11.93 4.51
C GLN A 37 -5.87 11.09 3.38
N SER A 38 -5.49 9.82 3.31
CA SER A 38 -5.92 8.91 2.27
C SER A 38 -6.24 7.54 2.86
N PRO A 39 -7.31 6.86 2.38
CA PRO A 39 -7.78 5.62 2.99
C PRO A 39 -6.95 4.38 2.61
N GLY A 40 -5.81 4.53 1.94
CA GLY A 40 -5.00 3.41 1.45
C GLY A 40 -3.93 2.90 2.41
N PRO A 41 -3.35 1.72 2.14
CA PRO A 41 -2.23 1.19 2.93
C PRO A 41 -1.00 2.10 2.88
N ASN A 42 -0.13 2.02 3.89
CA ASN A 42 1.13 2.76 3.94
C ASN A 42 2.05 2.42 2.76
N HIS A 43 2.76 3.42 2.25
CA HIS A 43 3.62 3.28 1.08
C HIS A 43 5.01 3.85 1.34
N CYS A 44 6.00 3.21 0.76
CA CYS A 44 7.37 3.68 0.71
C CYS A 44 7.65 4.32 -0.65
N LYS A 45 8.13 5.56 -0.64
CA LYS A 45 8.56 6.27 -1.85
C LYS A 45 10.01 5.91 -2.15
N LEU A 46 10.24 5.21 -3.28
CA LEU A 46 11.59 4.95 -3.79
C LEU A 46 12.09 6.07 -4.69
N SER A 47 11.18 6.69 -5.46
CA SER A 47 11.47 7.85 -6.30
C SER A 47 10.19 8.64 -6.60
N SER A 48 10.27 9.67 -7.44
CA SER A 48 9.09 10.41 -7.91
C SER A 48 8.06 9.56 -8.66
N ARG A 49 8.47 8.44 -9.26
CA ARG A 49 7.60 7.54 -10.04
C ARG A 49 7.42 6.15 -9.43
N HIS A 50 8.35 5.71 -8.59
CA HIS A 50 8.33 4.37 -8.03
C HIS A 50 7.91 4.39 -6.56
N ARG A 51 6.83 3.67 -6.28
CA ARG A 51 6.29 3.45 -4.94
C ARG A 51 6.18 1.96 -4.68
N ARG A 52 6.38 1.59 -3.43
CA ARG A 52 6.24 0.22 -2.93
C ARG A 52 5.40 0.20 -1.68
N TRP A 53 4.89 -0.97 -1.34
CA TRP A 53 4.09 -1.20 -0.15
C TRP A 53 4.67 -2.37 0.62
N MET A 54 4.79 -2.23 1.93
CA MET A 54 5.15 -3.36 2.77
C MET A 54 3.95 -4.30 2.84
N ARG A 55 4.18 -5.60 2.66
CA ARG A 55 3.11 -6.59 2.82
C ARG A 55 2.45 -6.50 4.19
N ALA A 56 3.24 -6.28 5.24
CA ALA A 56 2.75 -6.11 6.61
C ALA A 56 1.74 -4.95 6.70
N ASP A 57 2.09 -3.77 6.19
CA ASP A 57 1.21 -2.59 6.18
C ASP A 57 -0.08 -2.83 5.39
N VAL A 58 0.00 -3.55 4.26
CA VAL A 58 -1.18 -3.86 3.44
C VAL A 58 -2.10 -4.84 4.17
N VAL A 59 -1.55 -5.83 4.85
CA VAL A 59 -2.33 -6.81 5.63
C VAL A 59 -2.95 -6.15 6.86
N GLU A 60 -2.20 -5.32 7.58
CA GLU A 60 -2.73 -4.55 8.71
C GLU A 60 -3.87 -3.63 8.29
N TRP A 61 -3.67 -2.91 7.18
CA TRP A 61 -4.71 -2.06 6.60
C TRP A 61 -5.96 -2.86 6.19
N LEU A 62 -5.79 -4.04 5.59
CA LEU A 62 -6.91 -4.92 5.23
C LEU A 62 -7.66 -5.42 6.46
N ALA A 63 -6.95 -5.74 7.54
CA ALA A 63 -7.56 -6.15 8.80
C ALA A 63 -8.37 -5.00 9.42
N ALA A 64 -7.82 -3.78 9.43
CA ALA A 64 -8.51 -2.60 9.96
C ALA A 64 -9.71 -2.15 9.09
N SER A 65 -9.65 -2.35 7.78
CA SER A 65 -10.69 -1.92 6.83
C SER A 65 -11.88 -2.87 6.72
N ARG A 66 -11.78 -4.08 7.28
CA ARG A 66 -12.83 -5.11 7.27
C ARG A 66 -13.66 -5.14 8.57
N CYS A 67 -13.38 -4.25 9.51
CA CYS A 67 -14.12 -4.09 10.75
C CYS A 67 -15.16 -2.97 10.65
#